data_AF-A0A9P5PCR7-F1
#
_entry.id   AF-A0A9P5PCR7-F1
#
_cell.length_a   1.000
_cell.length_b   1.000
_cell.length_c   1.000
_cell.angle_alpha   90.00
_cell.angle_beta   90.00
_cell.angle_gamma   90.00
#
_symmetry.space_group_name_H-M   'P 1'
#
loop_
_entity.id
_entity.type
_entity.pdbx_description
1 polymer ?
#
loop_
_entity_poly.entity_id
_entity_poly.type
_entity_poly.pdbx_seq_one_letter_code
_entity_poly.pdbx_strand_id
1 'polypeptide(L)'
;MPLFSRRHNHAYSNTPRRRERYYHSKDHVAAGYKAALANPNTTSQGRRHAKEELRAMGRSTHVPFMTKVKRTLGIRSTPRRKREEEKYYERERRHRRRY
;
A
#
# COMPACT_ATOMS: atom_id res chain seq x y z
N MET A 1 -38.42 15.46 22.74
CA MET A 1 -37.61 15.14 21.54
C MET A 1 -36.58 16.25 21.34
N PRO A 2 -35.26 16.03 21.50
CA PRO A 2 -34.28 17.09 21.30
C PRO A 2 -33.70 17.05 19.88
N LEU A 3 -33.89 18.13 19.13
CA LEU A 3 -33.26 18.42 17.84
C LEU A 3 -31.87 19.04 18.08
N PHE A 4 -30.83 18.22 18.19
CA PHE A 4 -29.45 18.73 18.14
C PHE A 4 -28.87 18.51 16.74
N SER A 5 -28.99 19.54 15.90
CA SER A 5 -28.22 19.66 14.66
C SER A 5 -26.74 19.85 15.01
N ARG A 6 -25.98 18.75 15.02
CA ARG A 6 -24.52 18.77 15.19
C ARG A 6 -23.90 19.21 13.86
N ARG A 7 -23.83 20.53 13.65
CA ARG A 7 -23.09 21.13 12.53
C ARG A 7 -21.60 20.88 12.75
N HIS A 8 -21.08 19.84 12.09
CA HIS A 8 -19.64 19.58 12.05
C HIS A 8 -18.98 20.65 11.18
N ASN A 9 -18.44 21.69 11.83
CA ASN A 9 -17.52 22.61 11.18
C ASN A 9 -16.23 21.81 10.87
N HIS A 10 -16.10 21.33 9.63
CA HIS A 10 -14.83 20.88 9.10
C HIS A 10 -13.92 22.10 8.92
N ALA A 11 -13.23 22.46 10.01
CA ALA A 11 -12.15 23.43 9.96
C ALA A 11 -11.12 22.93 8.93
N TYR A 12 -10.99 23.65 7.83
CA TYR A 12 -9.94 23.45 6.84
C TYR A 12 -8.61 23.74 7.54
N SER A 13 -7.92 22.70 7.99
CA SER A 13 -6.58 22.84 8.55
C SER A 13 -5.61 23.16 7.43
N ASN A 14 -5.35 24.46 7.23
CA ASN A 14 -4.25 24.97 6.40
C ASN A 14 -2.90 24.67 7.08
N THR A 15 -2.61 23.39 7.32
CA THR A 15 -1.24 22.97 7.61
C THR A 15 -0.46 23.10 6.30
N PRO A 16 0.61 23.93 6.25
CA PRO A 16 1.43 24.01 5.06
C PRO A 16 2.02 22.62 4.87
N ARG A 17 1.55 21.91 3.85
CA ARG A 17 2.13 20.63 3.41
C ARG A 17 3.55 20.95 3.02
N ARG A 18 4.47 20.73 3.97
CA ARG A 18 5.92 20.73 3.76
C ARG A 18 6.13 19.91 2.49
N ARG A 19 6.50 20.58 1.40
CA ARG A 19 6.91 19.93 0.15
C ARG A 19 8.24 19.26 0.47
N GLU A 20 8.16 18.15 1.20
CA GLU A 20 9.26 17.25 1.48
C GLU A 20 9.80 16.87 0.09
N ARG A 21 11.00 17.37 -0.23
CA ARG A 21 11.66 17.10 -1.51
C ARG A 21 11.53 15.62 -1.80
N TYR A 22 10.90 15.31 -2.93
CA TYR A 22 10.54 13.95 -3.34
C TYR A 22 11.84 13.18 -3.58
N TYR A 23 12.41 12.62 -2.51
CA TYR A 23 13.52 11.71 -2.61
C TYR A 23 13.04 10.54 -3.46
N HIS A 24 13.58 10.46 -4.68
CA HIS A 24 13.45 9.30 -5.55
C HIS A 24 14.22 8.15 -4.90
N SER A 25 13.62 7.55 -3.87
CA SER A 25 14.17 6.33 -3.30
C SER A 25 13.99 5.23 -4.34
N LYS A 26 15.05 4.44 -4.54
CA LYS A 26 15.04 3.29 -5.45
C LYS A 26 13.88 2.33 -5.13
N ASP A 27 13.39 2.34 -3.88
CA ASP A 27 12.20 1.59 -3.44
C ASP A 27 10.90 2.07 -4.10
N HIS A 28 10.69 3.38 -4.23
CA HIS A 28 9.50 3.92 -4.90
C HIS A 28 9.49 3.58 -6.39
N VAL A 29 10.65 3.66 -7.04
CA VAL A 29 10.80 3.30 -8.46
C VAL A 29 10.44 1.83 -8.67
N ALA A 30 10.97 0.93 -7.84
CA ALA A 30 10.62 -0.48 -7.91
C ALA A 30 9.15 -0.77 -7.56
N ALA A 31 8.55 -0.01 -6.64
CA ALA A 31 7.13 -0.12 -6.37
C ALA A 31 6.30 0.27 -7.61
N GLY A 32 6.71 1.31 -8.34
CA GLY A 32 6.11 1.73 -9.61
C GLY A 32 6.15 0.64 -10.67
N TYR A 33 7.32 0.02 -10.90
CA TYR A 33 7.43 -1.10 -11.84
C TYR A 33 6.59 -2.30 -11.40
N LYS A 34 6.54 -2.63 -10.11
CA LYS A 34 5.66 -3.71 -9.60
C LYS A 34 4.18 -3.40 -9.82
N ALA A 35 3.79 -2.13 -9.71
CA ALA A 35 2.42 -1.70 -9.99
C ALA A 35 2.10 -1.85 -11.48
N ALA A 36 3.02 -1.48 -12.38
CA ALA A 36 2.88 -1.67 -13.82
C ALA A 36 2.70 -3.15 -14.21
N LEU A 37 3.36 -4.08 -13.49
CA LEU A 37 3.15 -5.53 -13.71
C LEU A 37 1.77 -6.03 -13.29
N ALA A 38 1.13 -5.36 -12.33
CA ALA A 38 -0.18 -5.76 -11.80
C ALA A 38 -1.35 -5.02 -12.47
N ASN A 39 -1.08 -3.94 -13.20
CA ASN A 39 -2.10 -3.14 -13.86
C ASN A 39 -2.53 -3.83 -15.17
N PRO A 40 -3.81 -4.25 -15.32
CA PRO A 40 -4.29 -4.89 -16.54
C PRO A 40 -4.23 -3.96 -17.76
N ASN A 41 -4.26 -2.64 -17.54
CA ASN A 41 -4.24 -1.64 -18.61
C ASN A 41 -2.82 -1.33 -19.11
N THR A 42 -1.78 -1.96 -18.54
CA THR A 42 -0.40 -1.76 -19.00
C THR A 42 -0.10 -2.64 -20.21
N THR A 43 0.48 -2.02 -21.25
CA THR A 43 0.88 -2.71 -22.49
C THR A 43 1.83 -3.88 -22.23
N SER A 44 1.86 -4.84 -23.16
CA SER A 44 2.79 -5.98 -23.10
C SER A 44 4.25 -5.53 -23.03
N GLN A 45 4.62 -4.56 -23.87
CA GLN A 45 5.95 -3.95 -23.91
C GLN A 45 6.28 -3.23 -22.58
N GLY A 46 5.36 -2.44 -22.04
CA GLY A 46 5.57 -1.75 -20.75
C GLY A 46 5.77 -2.72 -19.58
N ARG A 47 5.02 -3.84 -19.57
CA ARG A 47 5.20 -4.90 -18.58
C ARG A 47 6.54 -5.63 -18.76
N ARG A 48 7.00 -5.84 -19.99
CA ARG A 48 8.31 -6.45 -20.26
C ARG A 48 9.44 -5.57 -19.74
N HIS A 49 9.42 -4.29 -20.09
CA HIS A 49 10.39 -3.30 -19.61
C HIS A 49 10.43 -3.24 -18.08
N ALA A 50 9.26 -3.18 -17.43
CA ALA A 50 9.17 -3.18 -15.96
C ALA A 50 9.77 -4.45 -15.31
N LYS A 51 9.68 -5.61 -15.97
CA LYS A 51 10.35 -6.85 -15.48
C LYS A 51 11.86 -6.75 -15.60
N GLU A 52 12.35 -6.26 -16.73
CA GLU A 52 13.79 -6.12 -17.01
C GLU A 52 14.42 -5.15 -16.00
N GLU A 53 13.79 -4.00 -15.77
CA GLU A 53 14.21 -3.01 -14.77
C GLU A 53 14.22 -3.56 -13.34
N LEU A 54 13.16 -4.25 -12.92
CA LEU A 54 13.12 -4.88 -11.60
C LEU A 54 14.20 -5.94 -11.43
N ARG A 55 14.52 -6.70 -12.48
CA ARG A 55 15.60 -7.69 -12.47
C ARG A 55 16.97 -7.02 -12.39
N ALA A 56 17.19 -5.95 -13.15
CA ALA A 56 18.42 -5.14 -13.07
C ALA A 56 18.63 -4.53 -11.68
N MET A 57 17.55 -4.16 -11.00
CA MET A 57 17.57 -3.68 -9.61
C MET A 57 17.72 -4.78 -8.56
N GLY A 58 17.83 -6.06 -8.95
CA GLY A 58 17.91 -7.19 -8.02
C GLY A 58 16.65 -7.39 -7.18
N ARG A 59 15.49 -6.88 -7.63
CA ARG A 59 14.22 -6.99 -6.91
C ARG A 59 13.32 -8.08 -7.48
N SER A 60 12.54 -8.69 -6.59
CA SER A 60 11.56 -9.70 -6.99
C SER A 60 10.50 -9.10 -7.93
N THR A 61 10.38 -9.69 -9.12
CA THR A 61 9.38 -9.39 -10.15
C THR A 61 8.05 -10.11 -9.91
N HIS A 62 8.02 -11.08 -8.98
CA HIS A 62 6.90 -11.98 -8.80
C HIS A 62 5.94 -11.47 -7.72
N VAL A 63 4.73 -11.08 -8.14
CA VAL A 63 3.59 -10.99 -7.23
C VAL A 63 3.18 -12.40 -6.85
N PRO A 64 3.04 -12.74 -5.54
CA PRO A 64 2.68 -14.09 -5.10
C PRO A 64 1.42 -14.59 -5.81
N PHE A 65 1.40 -15.86 -6.21
CA PHE A 65 0.27 -16.46 -6.94
C PHE A 65 -1.08 -16.20 -6.24
N MET A 66 -1.14 -16.38 -4.93
CA MET A 66 -2.33 -16.07 -4.12
C MET A 66 -2.77 -14.61 -4.21
N THR A 67 -1.85 -13.67 -4.37
CA THR A 67 -2.17 -12.25 -4.58
C THR A 67 -2.82 -12.02 -5.94
N LYS A 68 -2.45 -12.78 -6.97
CA LYS A 68 -3.10 -12.72 -8.29
C LYS A 68 -4.49 -13.32 -8.22
N VAL A 69 -4.62 -14.53 -7.65
CA VAL A 69 -5.91 -15.25 -7.50
C VAL A 69 -6.93 -14.42 -6.71
N LYS A 70 -6.53 -13.84 -5.57
CA LYS A 70 -7.42 -12.96 -4.78
C LYS A 70 -7.88 -11.75 -5.60
N ARG A 71 -7.00 -11.15 -6.41
CA ARG A 71 -7.33 -10.00 -7.25
C ARG A 71 -8.27 -10.36 -8.39
N THR A 72 -8.06 -11.51 -9.05
CA THR A 72 -8.94 -11.99 -10.13
C THR A 72 -10.33 -12.35 -9.62
N LEU A 73 -10.44 -12.80 -8.37
CA LEU A 73 -11.72 -13.11 -7.71
C LEU A 73 -12.37 -11.89 -7.04
N GLY A 74 -11.82 -10.69 -7.19
CA GLY A 74 -12.33 -9.47 -6.52
C GLY A 74 -12.13 -9.44 -5.00
N ILE A 75 -11.45 -10.44 -4.44
CA ILE A 75 -11.14 -10.55 -3.01
C ILE A 75 -9.99 -9.60 -2.70
N ARG A 76 -10.32 -8.38 -2.25
CA ARG A 76 -9.32 -7.43 -1.79
C ARG A 76 -8.59 -8.02 -0.58
N SER A 77 -7.25 -7.92 -0.56
CA SER A 77 -6.47 -8.23 0.64
C SER A 77 -7.02 -7.47 1.85
N THR A 78 -6.86 -8.04 3.05
CA THR A 78 -7.39 -7.47 4.31
C THR A 78 -7.19 -5.96 4.36
N PRO A 79 -8.23 -5.18 4.72
CA PRO A 79 -8.13 -3.73 4.80
C PRO A 79 -6.91 -3.35 5.64
N ARG A 80 -6.15 -2.35 5.18
CA ARG A 80 -4.92 -1.91 5.86
C ARG A 80 -5.11 -1.71 7.37
N ARG A 81 -6.30 -1.24 7.76
CA ARG A 81 -6.75 -1.09 9.16
C ARG A 81 -6.69 -2.39 9.98
N LYS A 82 -7.18 -3.53 9.46
CA LYS A 82 -7.12 -4.82 10.15
C LYS A 82 -5.69 -5.34 10.30
N ARG A 83 -4.83 -5.06 9.32
CA ARG A 83 -3.41 -5.45 9.35
C ARG A 83 -2.59 -4.67 10.39
N GLU A 84 -2.99 -3.43 10.67
CA GLU A 84 -2.39 -2.60 11.73
C GLU A 84 -2.86 -3.06 13.12
N GLU A 85 -4.12 -3.43 13.24
CA GLU A 85 -4.72 -4.00 14.46
C GLU A 85 -4.09 -5.35 14.84
N GLU A 86 -3.92 -6.27 13.87
CA GLU A 86 -3.21 -7.55 14.09
C GLU A 86 -1.75 -7.36 14.54
N LYS A 87 -1.03 -6.40 13.92
CA LYS A 87 0.35 -6.08 14.32
C LYS A 87 0.45 -5.53 15.74
N TYR A 88 -0.56 -4.78 16.19
CA TYR A 88 -0.63 -4.26 17.55
C TYR A 88 -0.77 -5.41 18.56
N TYR A 89 -1.72 -6.32 18.33
CA TYR A 89 -1.92 -7.50 19.18
C TYR A 89 -0.75 -8.48 19.17
N GLU A 90 -0.08 -8.67 18.03
CA GLU A 90 1.17 -9.46 17.96
C GLU A 90 2.32 -8.81 18.75
N ARG A 91 2.43 -7.48 18.70
CA ARG A 91 3.45 -6.73 19.45
C ARG A 91 3.20 -6.83 20.96
N GLU A 92 1.95 -6.69 21.40
CA GLU A 92 1.56 -6.90 22.81
C GLU A 92 1.80 -8.34 23.28
N ARG A 93 1.44 -9.35 22.47
CA ARG A 93 1.69 -10.77 22.80
C ARG A 93 3.17 -11.11 22.95
N ARG A 94 4.03 -10.55 22.09
CA ARG A 94 5.49 -10.71 22.22
C ARG A 94 6.04 -10.04 23.49
N HIS A 95 5.44 -8.92 23.90
CA HIS A 95 5.83 -8.22 25.13
C HIS A 95 5.44 -9.02 26.38
N ARG A 96 4.27 -9.67 26.38
CA ARG A 96 3.79 -10.54 27.47
C ARG A 96 4.50 -11.89 27.58
N ARG A 97 5.20 -12.35 26.54
CA ARG A 97 6.01 -13.60 26.59
C ARG A 97 7.46 -13.38 27.02
N ARG A 98 7.89 -12.11 27.19
CA ARG A 98 9.25 -11.74 27.61
C ARG A 98 9.37 -11.40 29.10
N TYR A 99 8.28 -11.48 29.84
CA TYR A 99 8.20 -11.43 31.30
C TYR A 99 7.40 -12.64 31.76
#